data_AF-A0A7C5JJ23-F1
#
_entry.id   AF-A0A7C5JJ23-F1
#
_cell.length_a   1.000
_cell.length_b   1.000
_cell.length_c   1.000
_cell.angle_alpha   90.00
_cell.angle_beta   90.00
_cell.angle_gamma   90.00
#
_symmetry.space_group_name_H-M   'P 1'
#
loop_
_entity.id
_entity.type
_entity.pdbx_description
1 polymer ?
#
loop_
_entity_poly.entity_id
_entity_poly.type
_entity_poly.pdbx_seq_one_letter_code
_entity_poly.pdbx_strand_id
1 'polypeptide(L)' 'MKFRFHWGWAIAVFYTSFVAVMVYFVIYSKSVDHSLVRDNYYDYDVGYEKLIGQKKRNSASLKNPVKIAYNSQEKNVVIE' A
#
# COMPACT_ATOMS: atom_id res chain seq x y z
N MET A 1 8.74 -50.11 12.82
CA MET A 1 7.29 -50.03 12.57
C MET A 1 7.09 -49.96 11.06
N LYS A 2 6.54 -51.00 10.42
CA LYS A 2 6.39 -51.05 8.94
C LYS A 2 5.05 -50.38 8.60
N PHE A 3 5.09 -49.11 8.21
CA PHE A 3 3.88 -48.41 7.76
C PHE A 3 3.43 -49.01 6.42
N ARG A 4 2.28 -49.69 6.42
CA ARG A 4 1.63 -50.17 5.21
C ARG A 4 0.74 -49.04 4.72
N PHE A 5 1.19 -48.32 3.70
CA PHE A 5 0.39 -47.23 3.12
C PHE A 5 -0.78 -47.85 2.34
N HIS A 6 -1.95 -47.86 2.95
CA HIS A 6 -3.18 -48.33 2.33
C HIS A 6 -3.79 -47.21 1.49
N TRP A 7 -4.41 -47.57 0.36
CA TRP A 7 -5.00 -46.62 -0.57
C TRP A 7 -6.01 -45.66 0.08
N GLY A 8 -6.80 -46.14 1.04
CA GLY A 8 -7.70 -45.30 1.84
C GLY A 8 -6.98 -44.27 2.71
N TRP A 9 -5.76 -44.55 3.18
CA TRP A 9 -4.99 -43.60 3.97
C TRP A 9 -4.43 -42.45 3.10
N ALA A 10 -4.08 -42.74 1.85
CA ALA A 10 -3.69 -41.70 0.89
C ALA A 10 -4.82 -40.69 0.64
N ILE A 11 -6.05 -41.19 0.49
CA ILE A 11 -7.26 -40.37 0.32
C ILE A 11 -7.52 -39.52 1.57
N ALA A 12 -7.46 -40.14 2.75
CA ALA A 12 -7.67 -39.44 4.01
C ALA A 12 -6.65 -38.32 4.23
N VAL A 13 -5.36 -38.59 3.96
CA VAL A 13 -4.28 -37.58 4.07
C VAL A 13 -4.50 -36.46 3.06
N PHE A 14 -4.86 -36.77 1.82
CA PHE A 14 -5.09 -35.75 0.79
C PHE A 14 -6.21 -34.79 1.17
N TYR A 15 -7.39 -35.30 1.53
CA TYR A 15 -8.51 -34.45 1.90
C TYR A 15 -8.26 -33.67 3.20
N THR A 16 -7.60 -34.28 4.18
CA THR A 16 -7.22 -33.58 5.43
C THR A 16 -6.25 -32.45 5.15
N SER A 17 -5.21 -32.70 4.34
CA SER A 17 -4.24 -31.69 3.93
C SER A 17 -4.92 -30.58 3.13
N PHE A 18 -5.85 -30.92 2.24
CA PHE A 18 -6.60 -29.94 1.46
C PHE A 18 -7.41 -28.99 2.35
N VAL A 19 -8.17 -29.53 3.31
CA VAL A 19 -8.93 -28.72 4.27
C VAL A 19 -7.99 -27.86 5.12
N ALA A 20 -6.87 -28.41 5.60
CA ALA A 20 -5.88 -27.66 6.36
C ALA A 20 -5.32 -26.46 5.56
N VAL A 21 -5.02 -26.65 4.27
CA VAL A 21 -4.56 -25.58 3.37
C VAL A 21 -5.64 -24.52 3.17
N MET A 22 -6.91 -24.91 2.99
CA MET A 22 -8.02 -23.97 2.87
C MET A 22 -8.18 -23.11 4.13
N VAL A 23 -8.16 -23.73 5.31
CA VAL A 23 -8.25 -23.00 6.59
C VAL A 23 -7.04 -22.08 6.78
N TYR A 24 -5.84 -22.55 6.45
CA TYR A 24 -4.63 -21.72 6.48
C TYR A 24 -4.78 -20.47 5.62
N PHE A 25 -5.26 -20.60 4.38
CA PHE A 25 -5.47 -19.45 3.50
C PHE A 25 -6.51 -18.45 4.03
N VAL A 26 -7.58 -18.93 4.66
CA VAL A 26 -8.58 -18.06 5.31
C VAL A 26 -7.99 -17.27 6.47
N ILE A 27 -7.11 -17.87 7.25
CA ILE A 27 -6.42 -17.16 8.34
C ILE A 27 -5.40 -16.18 7.74
N TYR A 28 -4.63 -16.63 6.75
CA TYR A 28 -3.61 -15.83 6.09
C TYR A 28 -4.19 -14.61 5.37
N SER A 29 -5.38 -14.70 4.78
CA SER A 29 -6.02 -13.56 4.10
C SER A 29 -6.34 -12.40 5.04
N LYS A 30 -6.43 -12.64 6.36
CA LYS A 30 -6.59 -11.59 7.37
C LYS A 30 -5.29 -10.90 7.76
N SER A 31 -4.13 -11.45 7.36
CA SER A 31 -2.82 -10.91 7.74
C SER A 31 -2.39 -9.70 6.92
N VAL A 32 -3.01 -9.48 5.76
CA VAL A 32 -2.71 -8.34 4.90
C VAL A 32 -3.83 -7.31 5.08
N ASP A 33 -3.47 -6.16 5.62
CA ASP A 33 -4.36 -5.01 5.68
C ASP A 33 -4.55 -4.45 4.26
N HIS A 34 -5.60 -4.92 3.59
CA HIS A 34 -6.08 -4.42 2.31
C HIS A 34 -7.12 -3.31 2.50
N SER A 35 -6.96 -2.48 3.53
CA SER A 35 -7.81 -1.32 3.69
C SER A 35 -7.54 -0.30 2.57
N LEU A 36 -8.51 -0.17 1.66
CA LEU A 36 -8.57 0.93 0.68
C LEU A 36 -8.93 2.28 1.34
N VAL A 37 -9.26 2.27 2.64
CA VAL A 37 -9.75 3.44 3.38
C VAL A 37 -9.00 3.51 4.71
N ARG A 38 -8.03 4.41 4.83
CA ARG A 38 -7.42 4.67 6.14
C ARG A 38 -8.50 5.05 7.16
N ASP A 39 -8.37 4.55 8.38
CA ASP A 39 -9.32 4.78 9.48
C ASP A 39 -9.65 6.27 9.69
N ASN A 40 -8.68 7.15 9.41
CA ASN A 40 -8.78 8.59 9.54
C ASN A 40 -8.58 9.31 8.19
N TYR A 41 -9.09 8.73 7.09
CA TYR A 41 -8.98 9.29 5.74
C TYR A 41 -9.37 10.78 5.68
N TYR A 42 -10.46 11.17 6.35
CA TYR A 42 -10.92 12.56 6.39
C TYR A 42 -9.99 13.50 7.17
N ASP A 43 -9.38 13.05 8.26
CA ASP A 43 -8.43 13.87 9.02
C ASP A 43 -7.17 14.16 8.20
N TYR A 44 -6.72 13.16 7.43
CA TYR A 44 -5.62 13.34 6.48
C TYR A 44 -5.97 14.35 5.38
N ASP A 45 -7.18 14.27 4.83
CA ASP A 45 -7.62 15.16 3.75
C ASP A 45 -7.70 16.62 4.21
N VAL A 46 -8.34 16.86 5.37
CA VAL A 46 -8.41 18.19 5.99
C VAL A 46 -7.01 18.73 6.34
N GLY A 47 -6.13 17.87 6.85
CA GLY A 47 -4.74 18.23 7.12
C GLY A 47 -3.97 18.60 5.85
N TYR A 48 -4.22 17.89 4.75
CA TYR A 48 -3.59 18.13 3.47
C TYR A 48 -4.02 19.46 2.84
N GLU A 49 -5.32 19.78 2.89
CA GLU A 49 -5.84 21.08 2.45
C GLU A 49 -5.24 22.25 3.26
N LYS A 50 -5.09 22.07 4.57
CA LYS A 50 -4.43 23.07 5.42
C LYS A 50 -2.97 23.27 5.01
N LEU A 51 -2.25 22.18 4.71
CA LEU A 51 -0.86 22.21 4.26
C LEU A 51 -0.72 22.88 2.90
N ILE A 52 -1.60 22.59 1.94
CA ILE A 52 -1.65 23.27 0.64
C ILE A 52 -1.89 24.77 0.82
N GLY A 53 -2.89 25.13 1.64
CA GLY A 53 -3.21 26.53 1.91
C GLY A 53 -2.03 27.29 2.53
N GLN A 54 -1.32 26.67 3.47
CA GLN A 54 -0.11 27.25 4.07
C GLN A 54 1.02 27.42 3.06
N LYS A 55 1.28 26.41 2.21
CA LYS A 55 2.30 26.48 1.16
C LYS A 55 1.99 27.59 0.15
N LYS A 56 0.74 27.67 -0.32
CA LYS A 56 0.29 28.74 -1.24
C LYS A 56 0.47 30.13 -0.63
N ARG A 57 0.11 30.32 0.64
CA ARG A 57 0.29 31.60 1.35
C ARG A 57 1.77 31.96 1.52
N ASN A 58 2.61 30.99 1.89
CA ASN A 58 4.05 31.20 2.00
C ASN A 58 4.64 31.62 0.65
N SER A 59 4.37 30.87 -0.42
CA SER A 59 4.82 31.22 -1.76
C SER A 59 4.32 32.58 -2.25
N ALA A 60 3.08 32.95 -1.93
CA ALA A 60 2.52 34.26 -2.27
C ALA A 60 3.13 35.42 -1.46
N SER A 61 3.74 35.13 -0.30
CA SER A 61 4.39 36.13 0.54
C SER A 61 5.82 36.48 0.10
N LEU A 62 6.38 35.75 -0.87
CA LEU A 62 7.70 36.03 -1.42
C LEU A 62 7.67 37.33 -2.22
N LYS A 63 8.69 38.18 -1.99
CA LYS A 63 8.85 39.46 -2.71
C LYS A 63 9.00 39.27 -4.23
N ASN A 64 9.64 38.17 -4.63
CA ASN A 64 9.72 37.73 -6.02
C ASN A 64 9.00 36.38 -6.14
N PRO A 65 8.06 36.21 -7.07
CA PRO A 65 7.34 34.96 -7.24
C PRO A 65 8.26 33.87 -7.78
N VAL A 66 8.12 32.65 -7.24
CA VAL A 66 8.87 31.47 -7.71
C VAL A 66 8.52 31.16 -9.16
N LYS A 67 9.54 31.06 -10.01
CA LYS A 67 9.43 30.69 -11.42
C LYS A 67 10.15 29.38 -11.65
N ILE A 68 9.52 28.50 -12.42
CA ILE A 68 10.12 27.24 -12.87
C ILE A 68 10.40 27.39 -14.36
N ALA A 69 11.67 27.35 -14.72
CA ALA A 69 12.12 27.40 -16.11
C ALA A 69 12.80 26.08 -16.48
N TYR A 70 12.42 25.51 -17.62
CA TYR A 70 13.11 24.35 -18.18
C TYR A 70 14.18 24.82 -19.16
N ASN A 71 15.44 24.46 -18.89
CA ASN A 71 16.54 24.72 -19.82
C ASN A 71 16.73 23.49 -20.72
N SER A 72 16.33 23.65 -21.98
CA SER A 72 16.35 22.58 -22.99
C SER A 72 17.77 22.16 -23.41
N GLN A 73 18.78 23.01 -23.22
CA GLN A 73 20.15 22.72 -23.65
C GLN A 73 20.90 21.85 -22.63
N GLU A 74 20.71 22.13 -21.34
CA GLU A 74 21.32 21.36 -20.25
C GLU A 74 20.40 20.24 -19.71
N LYS A 75 19.15 20.17 -20.21
CA LYS A 75 18.11 19.23 -19.75
C LYS A 75 17.89 19.29 -18.24
N ASN A 76 17.95 20.49 -17.66
CA ASN A 76 17.73 20.73 -16.24
C ASN A 76 16.54 21.68 -16.01
N VAL A 77 15.97 21.59 -14.82
CA VAL A 77 14.91 22.48 -14.33
C VAL A 77 15.53 23.44 -13.34
N VAL A 78 15.39 24.74 -13.59
CA VAL A 78 15.86 25.80 -12.70
C VAL A 78 14.65 26.43 -12.00
N ILE A 79 14.78 26.65 -10.70
CA ILE A 79 13.77 27.28 -9.84
C ILE A 79 14.36 28.59 -9.34
N GLU A 80 13.77 29.72 -9.74
CA GLU A 80 14.20 31.10 -9.40
C GLU A 80 13.15 31.87 -8.60
#